data_AF-A0A356L0N1-F1
#
_entry.id   AF-A0A356L0N1-F1
#
_cell.length_a   1.000
_cell.length_b   1.000
_cell.length_c   1.000
_cell.angle_alpha   90.00
_cell.angle_beta   90.00
_cell.angle_gamma   90.00
#
_symmetry.space_group_name_H-M   'P 1'
#
loop_
_entity.id
_entity.type
_entity.pdbx_description
1 polymer ?
#
loop_
_entity_poly.entity_id
_entity_poly.type
_entity_poly.pdbx_seq_one_letter_code
_entity_poly.pdbx_strand_id
1 'polypeptide(L)'
;MSEFIVPSISIDSLEDLHSVKEYLRDLTKKVRFLSQNVDENNFDPEAYSLFYENGDEALELSYSLDGYRIELKGYGDDVVSKLEATSKEIDLLVAKGSITNEINISKEKIYINGNRLIVKSSNFTLDASGNLTMKGTINATAGNFGNYRIGSDSSGSYVYNNSGQITAAHLSGTDINVSGTLDMVTDTYINGCSIDMSNCSVQTSRSTYLGWFYSDDVEVQGNYVYCNCANIVSSINVTKRIYCYDVWSIDEGIAWSDRRLKKDIERIDEGSALAFLIKLRPVSYELKEHGDGVPHNGLIAQEVLETGDPFHIVTEEDGYYGIHYEALDAVIAAALKAQKRELEELNV
;
A
#
# COMPACT_ATOMS: atom_id res chain seq x y z
N MET A 1 51.91 8.63 -41.45
CA MET A 1 52.24 9.47 -42.63
C MET A 1 53.61 10.07 -42.41
N SER A 2 54.53 9.90 -43.35
CA SER A 2 55.83 10.58 -43.35
C SER A 2 55.63 11.96 -43.95
N GLU A 3 55.69 13.03 -43.15
CA GLU A 3 55.71 14.40 -43.69
C GLU A 3 57.07 14.66 -44.34
N PHE A 4 57.05 14.93 -45.64
CA PHE A 4 58.24 15.35 -46.36
C PHE A 4 58.36 16.88 -46.22
N ILE A 5 59.12 17.34 -45.23
CA ILE A 5 59.41 18.77 -45.08
C ILE A 5 60.49 19.13 -46.10
N VAL A 6 60.12 19.93 -47.10
CA VAL A 6 61.03 20.40 -48.15
C VAL A 6 61.68 21.71 -47.70
N PRO A 7 63.03 21.83 -47.70
CA PRO A 7 63.67 23.12 -47.52
C PRO A 7 63.41 24.02 -48.75
N SER A 8 62.90 25.23 -48.53
CA SER A 8 62.72 26.24 -49.57
C SER A 8 64.05 26.91 -49.89
N ILE A 9 64.56 26.73 -51.11
CA ILE A 9 65.68 27.52 -51.64
C ILE A 9 65.08 28.84 -52.14
N SER A 10 65.46 29.98 -51.54
CA SER A 10 65.04 31.31 -52.01
C SER A 10 65.67 31.58 -53.37
N ILE A 11 64.89 32.12 -54.31
CA ILE A 11 65.36 32.53 -55.64
C ILE A 11 66.55 33.50 -55.54
N ASP A 12 66.63 34.26 -54.44
CA ASP A 12 67.70 35.21 -54.17
C ASP A 12 69.07 34.55 -53.92
N SER A 13 69.14 33.23 -53.74
CA SER A 13 70.39 32.48 -53.51
C SER A 13 71.01 31.89 -54.78
N LEU A 14 70.44 32.16 -55.96
CA LEU A 14 70.87 31.61 -57.25
C LEU A 14 71.89 32.54 -57.93
N GLU A 15 73.05 32.75 -57.31
CA GLU A 15 74.07 33.69 -57.82
C GLU A 15 75.05 33.04 -58.83
N ASP A 16 75.13 31.70 -58.89
CA ASP A 16 76.04 30.99 -59.78
C ASP A 16 75.41 29.82 -60.56
N LEU A 17 76.08 29.43 -61.66
CA LEU A 17 75.63 28.37 -62.57
C LEU A 17 75.55 26.99 -61.87
N HIS A 18 76.31 26.79 -60.80
CA HIS A 18 76.30 25.54 -60.04
C HIS A 18 74.98 25.42 -59.25
N SER A 19 74.60 26.49 -58.56
CA SER A 19 73.36 26.63 -57.79
C SER A 19 72.13 26.52 -58.69
N VAL A 20 72.18 27.09 -59.90
CA VAL A 20 71.11 26.92 -60.91
C VAL A 20 70.99 25.46 -61.36
N LYS A 21 72.11 24.76 -61.57
CA LYS A 21 72.08 23.33 -61.94
C LYS A 21 71.57 22.45 -60.80
N GLU A 22 71.94 22.73 -59.56
CA GLU A 22 71.40 22.01 -58.40
C GLU A 22 69.90 22.23 -58.25
N TYR A 23 69.44 23.47 -58.40
CA TYR A 23 68.02 23.81 -58.39
C TYR A 23 67.26 23.09 -59.49
N LEU A 24 67.75 23.10 -60.74
CA LEU A 24 67.13 22.38 -61.86
C LEU A 24 67.13 20.86 -61.64
N ARG A 25 68.20 20.30 -61.04
CA ARG A 25 68.27 18.87 -60.73
C ARG A 25 67.25 18.49 -59.66
N ASP A 26 67.08 19.31 -58.63
CA ASP A 26 66.07 19.09 -57.61
C ASP A 26 64.66 19.33 -58.14
N LEU A 27 64.45 20.30 -59.03
CA LEU A 27 63.18 20.46 -59.75
C LEU A 27 62.85 19.23 -60.61
N THR A 28 63.85 18.67 -61.28
CA THR A 28 63.69 17.44 -62.06
C THR A 28 63.37 16.24 -61.17
N LYS A 29 63.98 16.13 -59.98
CA LYS A 29 63.61 15.13 -58.98
C LYS A 29 62.18 15.34 -58.46
N LYS A 30 61.77 16.58 -58.21
CA LYS A 30 60.39 16.94 -57.81
C LYS A 30 59.39 16.51 -58.88
N VAL A 31 59.63 16.90 -60.14
CA VAL A 31 58.77 16.52 -61.27
C VAL A 31 58.71 15.01 -61.44
N ARG A 32 59.83 14.29 -61.29
CA ARG A 32 59.87 12.83 -61.39
C ARG A 32 59.13 12.15 -60.23
N PHE A 33 59.28 12.65 -59.01
CA PHE A 33 58.53 12.13 -57.85
C PHE A 33 57.04 12.37 -58.03
N LEU A 34 56.64 13.58 -58.44
CA LEU A 34 55.24 13.88 -58.76
C LEU A 34 54.74 12.98 -59.89
N SER A 35 55.45 12.84 -61.01
CA SER A 35 55.00 11.99 -62.12
C SER A 35 54.99 10.49 -61.82
N GLN A 36 55.75 10.02 -60.82
CA GLN A 36 55.76 8.62 -60.39
C GLN A 36 54.70 8.31 -59.33
N ASN A 37 54.17 9.35 -58.66
CA ASN A 37 53.10 9.24 -57.68
C ASN A 37 51.79 9.88 -58.18
N VAL A 38 51.74 10.32 -59.44
CA VAL A 38 50.51 10.74 -60.14
C VAL A 38 50.07 9.55 -60.98
N ASP A 39 49.16 8.75 -60.44
CA ASP A 39 48.30 7.89 -61.23
C ASP A 39 47.03 8.68 -61.66
N GLU A 40 46.20 8.10 -62.51
CA GLU A 40 44.93 8.71 -62.97
C GLU A 40 44.01 9.10 -61.81
N ASN A 41 44.24 8.56 -60.61
CA ASN A 41 43.50 8.83 -59.39
C ASN A 41 43.96 10.10 -58.63
N ASN A 42 45.02 10.77 -59.06
CA ASN A 42 45.66 11.88 -58.32
C ASN A 42 45.40 13.28 -58.91
N PHE A 43 44.36 13.43 -59.74
CA PHE A 43 44.07 14.69 -60.46
C PHE A 43 43.01 15.60 -59.82
N ASP A 44 42.38 15.23 -58.71
CA ASP A 44 41.43 16.09 -58.01
C ASP A 44 41.72 16.16 -56.50
N PRO A 45 42.24 17.28 -55.96
CA PRO A 45 42.53 17.44 -54.54
C PRO A 45 41.26 17.58 -53.67
N GLU A 46 40.07 17.69 -54.25
CA GLU A 46 38.82 17.87 -53.50
C GLU A 46 38.12 16.54 -53.15
N ALA A 47 38.34 15.47 -53.92
CA ALA A 47 37.78 14.14 -53.65
C ALA A 47 38.58 13.01 -54.33
N TYR A 48 38.87 11.94 -53.58
CA TYR A 48 39.47 10.71 -54.10
C TYR A 48 38.42 9.59 -54.05
N SER A 49 38.26 8.84 -55.14
CA SER A 49 37.40 7.66 -55.22
C SER A 49 38.13 6.49 -55.84
N LEU A 50 38.07 5.33 -55.20
CA LEU A 50 38.72 4.10 -55.60
C LEU A 50 37.66 3.01 -55.71
N PHE A 51 37.60 2.39 -56.89
CA PHE A 51 36.61 1.38 -57.22
C PHE A 51 37.31 0.05 -57.51
N TYR A 52 36.88 -1.01 -56.83
CA TYR A 52 37.34 -2.37 -57.05
C TYR A 52 36.15 -3.27 -57.35
N GLU A 53 36.23 -4.03 -58.43
CA GLU A 53 35.20 -4.98 -58.84
C GLU A 53 35.83 -6.37 -59.02
N ASN A 54 35.19 -7.39 -58.47
CA ASN A 54 35.62 -8.78 -58.62
C ASN A 54 34.39 -9.70 -58.72
N GLY A 55 34.07 -10.14 -59.93
CA GLY A 55 32.88 -10.95 -60.18
C GLY A 55 31.61 -10.16 -59.88
N ASP A 56 30.79 -10.68 -58.98
CA ASP A 56 29.52 -10.08 -58.58
C ASP A 56 29.65 -9.13 -57.37
N GLU A 57 30.87 -8.75 -56.95
CA GLU A 57 31.07 -7.84 -55.82
C GLU A 57 31.80 -6.57 -56.25
N ALA A 58 31.33 -5.41 -55.76
CA ALA A 58 31.95 -4.12 -55.97
C ALA A 58 32.19 -3.40 -54.63
N LEU A 59 33.38 -2.83 -54.49
CA LEU A 59 33.79 -1.96 -53.39
C LEU A 59 34.08 -0.56 -53.92
N GLU A 60 33.46 0.44 -53.32
CA GLU A 60 33.75 1.85 -53.53
C GLU A 60 34.28 2.46 -52.23
N LEU A 61 35.46 3.08 -52.32
CA LEU A 61 36.09 3.86 -51.25
C LEU A 61 36.20 5.29 -51.72
N SER A 62 35.49 6.22 -51.08
CA SER A 62 35.59 7.64 -51.40
C SER A 62 35.87 8.50 -50.17
N TYR A 63 36.71 9.52 -50.32
CA TYR A 63 36.95 10.53 -49.28
C TYR A 63 37.07 11.93 -49.90
N SER A 64 36.59 12.93 -49.17
CA SER A 64 36.64 14.35 -49.52
C SER A 64 36.82 15.21 -48.26
N LEU A 65 36.83 16.54 -48.42
CA LEU A 65 36.78 17.46 -47.27
C LEU A 65 35.46 17.39 -46.48
N ASP A 66 34.40 16.87 -47.09
CA ASP A 66 33.08 16.77 -46.47
C ASP A 66 32.89 15.47 -45.65
N GLY A 67 33.70 14.45 -45.91
CA GLY A 67 33.62 13.16 -45.22
C GLY A 67 34.31 12.01 -45.95
N TYR A 68 34.05 10.80 -45.48
CA TYR A 68 34.47 9.57 -46.16
C TYR A 68 33.33 8.55 -46.21
N ARG A 69 33.34 7.71 -47.25
CA ARG A 69 32.34 6.69 -47.52
C ARG A 69 33.01 5.40 -47.99
N ILE A 70 32.50 4.30 -47.45
CA ILE A 70 32.84 2.93 -47.84
C ILE A 70 31.52 2.28 -48.23
N GLU A 71 31.41 1.81 -49.47
CA GLU A 71 30.23 1.11 -49.96
C GLU A 71 30.61 -0.22 -50.60
N LEU A 72 30.00 -1.28 -50.09
CA LEU A 72 30.09 -2.64 -50.62
C LEU A 72 28.76 -3.01 -51.25
N LYS A 73 28.77 -3.41 -52.52
CA LYS A 73 27.59 -3.87 -53.27
C LYS A 73 27.83 -5.31 -53.75
N GLY A 74 26.96 -6.22 -53.34
CA GLY A 74 26.85 -7.54 -53.97
C GLY A 74 25.80 -7.52 -55.08
N TYR A 75 26.21 -7.72 -56.33
CA TYR A 75 25.34 -7.97 -57.47
C TYR A 75 24.71 -9.36 -57.34
N GLY A 76 23.37 -9.41 -57.33
CA GLY A 76 22.59 -10.66 -57.31
C GLY A 76 21.65 -10.82 -56.11
N ASP A 77 22.03 -10.29 -54.94
CA ASP A 77 21.24 -10.38 -53.70
C ASP A 77 20.73 -9.01 -53.19
N ASP A 78 20.98 -7.92 -53.94
CA ASP A 78 20.72 -6.52 -53.56
C ASP A 78 21.29 -6.16 -52.17
N VAL A 79 22.45 -6.73 -51.83
CA VAL A 79 23.12 -6.46 -50.56
C VAL A 79 23.96 -5.22 -50.70
N VAL A 80 23.66 -4.21 -49.87
CA VAL A 80 24.45 -2.98 -49.76
C VAL A 80 24.89 -2.83 -48.32
N SER A 81 26.20 -2.74 -48.10
CA SER A 81 26.77 -2.31 -46.82
C SER A 81 27.44 -0.97 -47.02
N LYS A 82 27.02 0.06 -46.28
CA LYS A 82 27.56 1.42 -46.37
C LYS A 82 28.02 1.88 -44.99
N LEU A 83 29.22 2.45 -44.95
CA LEU A 83 29.71 3.27 -43.85
C LEU A 83 29.97 4.66 -44.42
N GLU A 84 29.39 5.69 -43.83
CA GLU A 84 29.61 7.07 -44.23
C GLU A 84 29.81 7.91 -42.98
N ALA A 85 30.80 8.80 -43.00
CA ALA A 85 31.08 9.70 -41.90
C ALA A 85 31.40 11.08 -42.44
N THR A 86 30.66 12.07 -41.95
CA THR A 86 30.80 13.48 -42.32
C THR A 86 31.13 14.31 -41.09
N SER A 87 31.30 15.61 -41.27
CA SER A 87 31.39 16.56 -40.16
C SER A 87 30.13 16.64 -39.29
N LYS A 88 29.00 16.07 -39.74
CA LYS A 88 27.68 16.17 -39.09
C LYS A 88 27.22 14.87 -38.45
N GLU A 89 27.50 13.73 -39.08
CA GLU A 89 26.98 12.43 -38.67
C GLU A 89 27.85 11.25 -39.13
N ILE A 90 27.59 10.09 -38.52
CA ILE A 90 28.13 8.79 -38.90
C ILE A 90 26.96 7.85 -39.19
N ASP A 91 26.92 7.31 -40.40
CA ASP A 91 25.92 6.35 -40.88
C ASP A 91 26.54 4.98 -41.10
N LEU A 92 25.85 3.97 -40.58
CA LEU A 92 26.12 2.56 -40.78
C LEU A 92 24.86 1.90 -41.32
N LEU A 93 24.91 1.38 -42.54
CA LEU A 93 23.76 0.77 -43.21
C LEU A 93 24.14 -0.63 -43.68
N VAL A 94 23.25 -1.59 -43.43
CA VAL A 94 23.23 -2.89 -44.11
C VAL A 94 21.82 -3.13 -44.64
N ALA A 95 21.72 -3.24 -45.96
CA ALA A 95 20.47 -3.51 -46.67
C ALA A 95 20.57 -4.82 -47.44
N LYS A 96 19.50 -5.60 -47.47
CA LYS A 96 19.29 -6.75 -48.37
C LYS A 96 17.82 -6.79 -48.79
N GLY A 97 17.53 -6.49 -50.06
CA GLY A 97 16.15 -6.36 -50.53
C GLY A 97 15.35 -5.33 -49.70
N SER A 98 14.27 -5.77 -49.05
CA SER A 98 13.43 -4.91 -48.19
C SER A 98 13.91 -4.78 -46.73
N ILE A 99 14.94 -5.53 -46.33
CA ILE A 99 15.45 -5.51 -44.96
C ILE A 99 16.56 -4.47 -44.87
N THR A 100 16.39 -3.49 -43.98
CA THR A 100 17.40 -2.48 -43.69
C THR A 100 17.71 -2.50 -42.19
N ASN A 101 19.01 -2.47 -41.86
CA ASN A 101 19.49 -2.12 -40.53
C ASN A 101 20.35 -0.87 -40.65
N GLU A 102 20.04 0.13 -39.86
CA GLU A 102 20.65 1.45 -39.93
C GLU A 102 20.99 1.94 -38.53
N ILE A 103 22.19 2.47 -38.37
CA ILE A 103 22.61 3.22 -37.19
C ILE A 103 23.12 4.57 -37.68
N ASN A 104 22.45 5.65 -37.27
CA ASN A 104 22.88 7.03 -37.49
C ASN A 104 23.26 7.65 -36.15
N ILE A 105 24.46 8.20 -36.07
CA ILE A 105 24.99 8.90 -34.89
C ILE A 105 25.21 10.35 -35.30
N SER A 106 24.47 11.26 -34.69
CA SER A 106 24.56 12.69 -34.94
C SER A 106 24.72 13.45 -33.62
N LYS A 107 24.85 14.78 -33.72
CA LYS A 107 24.86 15.67 -32.54
C LYS A 107 23.53 15.67 -31.78
N GLU A 108 22.42 15.40 -32.47
CA GLU A 108 21.08 15.50 -31.90
C GLU A 108 20.58 14.19 -31.32
N LYS A 109 20.88 13.07 -31.99
CA LYS A 109 20.34 11.76 -31.63
C LYS A 109 21.24 10.61 -32.09
N ILE A 110 21.04 9.47 -31.44
CA ILE A 110 21.42 8.15 -31.95
C ILE A 110 20.14 7.50 -32.46
N TYR A 111 20.05 7.27 -33.76
CA TYR A 111 18.93 6.60 -34.40
C TYR A 111 19.34 5.16 -34.74
N ILE A 112 18.51 4.19 -34.33
CA ILE A 112 18.73 2.77 -34.62
C ILE A 112 17.45 2.23 -35.25
N ASN A 113 17.55 1.77 -36.49
CA ASN A 113 16.47 1.10 -37.22
C ASN A 113 16.87 -0.34 -37.49
N GLY A 114 16.01 -1.28 -37.12
CA GLY A 114 16.24 -2.70 -37.31
C GLY A 114 15.16 -3.51 -36.59
N ASN A 115 15.10 -4.82 -36.90
CA ASN A 115 14.08 -5.70 -36.32
C ASN A 115 14.34 -6.01 -34.83
N ARG A 116 15.60 -5.96 -34.38
CA ARG A 116 15.99 -6.27 -32.99
C ARG A 116 17.12 -5.34 -32.54
N LEU A 117 17.03 -4.86 -31.31
CA LEU A 117 18.11 -4.18 -30.61
C LEU A 117 18.54 -5.03 -29.41
N ILE A 118 19.83 -5.38 -29.34
CA ILE A 118 20.40 -6.12 -28.21
C ILE A 118 21.39 -5.21 -27.50
N VAL A 119 21.19 -4.99 -26.20
CA VAL A 119 22.11 -4.24 -25.35
C VAL A 119 22.62 -5.15 -24.26
N LYS A 120 23.95 -5.24 -24.10
CA LYS A 120 24.59 -6.10 -23.10
C LYS A 120 25.57 -5.29 -22.26
N SER A 121 25.10 -4.81 -21.11
CA SER A 121 25.93 -4.17 -20.09
C SER A 121 25.67 -4.77 -18.71
N SER A 122 26.49 -4.45 -17.71
CA SER A 122 26.36 -4.98 -16.34
C SER A 122 25.09 -4.54 -15.60
N ASN A 123 24.57 -3.35 -15.94
CA ASN A 123 23.45 -2.70 -15.26
C ASN A 123 22.23 -2.44 -16.16
N PHE A 124 22.33 -2.74 -17.46
CA PHE A 124 21.26 -2.56 -18.45
C PHE A 124 21.38 -3.62 -19.55
N THR A 125 20.35 -4.44 -19.71
CA THR A 125 20.29 -5.44 -20.78
C THR A 125 18.95 -5.40 -21.50
N LEU A 126 18.99 -5.38 -22.82
CA LEU A 126 17.84 -5.61 -23.71
C LEU A 126 18.15 -6.86 -24.53
N ASP A 127 17.36 -7.93 -24.38
CA ASP A 127 17.59 -9.20 -25.09
C ASP A 127 16.87 -9.27 -26.44
N ALA A 128 17.11 -10.35 -27.19
CA ALA A 128 16.52 -10.54 -28.52
C ALA A 128 14.99 -10.73 -28.52
N SER A 129 14.38 -10.99 -27.35
CA SER A 129 12.93 -11.13 -27.15
C SER A 129 12.28 -9.81 -26.72
N GLY A 130 13.08 -8.75 -26.51
CA GLY A 130 12.60 -7.45 -26.03
C GLY A 130 12.51 -7.33 -24.51
N ASN A 131 13.04 -8.30 -23.75
CA ASN A 131 13.05 -8.21 -22.29
C ASN A 131 14.11 -7.20 -21.82
N LEU A 132 13.72 -6.32 -20.91
CA LEU A 132 14.57 -5.29 -20.33
C LEU A 132 14.91 -5.62 -18.87
N THR A 133 16.19 -5.68 -18.53
CA THR A 133 16.67 -5.74 -17.14
C THR A 133 17.54 -4.54 -16.85
N MET A 134 17.28 -3.84 -15.75
CA MET A 134 18.06 -2.68 -15.31
C MET A 134 18.31 -2.71 -13.80
N LYS A 135 19.48 -2.22 -13.38
CA LYS A 135 19.91 -2.11 -11.96
C LYS A 135 20.15 -0.65 -11.60
N GLY A 136 19.84 -0.28 -10.35
CA GLY A 136 19.97 1.09 -9.84
C GLY A 136 18.61 1.77 -9.66
N THR A 137 18.62 3.10 -9.52
CA THR A 137 17.39 3.91 -9.34
C THR A 137 16.81 4.33 -10.69
N ILE A 138 15.52 4.12 -10.87
CA ILE A 138 14.74 4.63 -12.01
C ILE A 138 13.90 5.80 -11.51
N ASN A 139 14.21 7.02 -11.96
CA ASN A 139 13.44 8.23 -11.62
C ASN A 139 12.48 8.58 -12.76
N ALA A 140 11.17 8.48 -12.54
CA ALA A 140 10.14 8.88 -13.48
C ALA A 140 9.16 9.84 -12.82
N THR A 141 8.90 10.99 -13.44
CA THR A 141 7.95 12.00 -12.93
C THR A 141 6.50 11.66 -13.27
N ALA A 142 6.28 11.04 -14.44
CA ALA A 142 5.03 10.41 -14.87
C ALA A 142 5.33 9.45 -16.03
N GLY A 143 4.52 8.39 -16.19
CA GLY A 143 4.68 7.47 -17.33
C GLY A 143 3.88 6.17 -17.21
N ASN A 144 3.79 5.43 -18.32
CA ASN A 144 3.15 4.12 -18.37
C ASN A 144 4.22 3.02 -18.42
N PHE A 145 4.12 2.02 -17.55
CA PHE A 145 4.91 0.79 -17.55
C PHE A 145 3.96 -0.39 -17.81
N GLY A 146 3.74 -0.71 -19.10
CA GLY A 146 2.71 -1.66 -19.51
C GLY A 146 1.32 -1.18 -19.09
N ASN A 147 0.60 -1.99 -18.30
CA ASN A 147 -0.72 -1.64 -17.74
C ASN A 147 -0.65 -0.80 -16.45
N TYR A 148 0.54 -0.59 -15.89
CA TYR A 148 0.75 0.20 -14.69
C TYR A 148 1.11 1.65 -15.06
N ARG A 149 0.69 2.60 -14.24
CA ARG A 149 0.97 4.02 -14.40
C ARG A 149 1.67 4.57 -13.17
N ILE A 150 2.68 5.40 -13.39
CA ILE A 150 3.28 6.24 -12.35
C ILE A 150 2.58 7.60 -12.42
N GLY A 151 1.86 7.93 -11.35
CA GLY A 151 1.23 9.22 -11.14
C GLY A 151 1.99 10.04 -10.10
N SER A 152 1.88 11.36 -10.21
CA SER A 152 2.30 12.29 -9.18
C SER A 152 1.27 13.41 -9.07
N ASP A 153 0.95 13.80 -7.83
CA ASP A 153 0.15 14.99 -7.53
C ASP A 153 0.71 15.71 -6.30
N SER A 154 -0.03 16.69 -5.77
CA SER A 154 0.37 17.46 -4.59
C SER A 154 0.61 16.63 -3.33
N SER A 155 0.08 15.39 -3.28
CA SER A 155 0.11 14.48 -2.13
C SER A 155 1.24 13.45 -2.20
N GLY A 156 1.92 13.32 -3.36
CA GLY A 156 3.03 12.40 -3.53
C GLY A 156 3.04 11.67 -4.87
N SER A 157 3.86 10.62 -4.97
CA SER A 157 3.96 9.74 -6.14
C SER A 157 3.34 8.38 -5.85
N TYR A 158 2.65 7.80 -6.83
CA TYR A 158 1.92 6.54 -6.66
C TYR A 158 1.93 5.69 -7.94
N VAL A 159 1.72 4.39 -7.77
CA VAL A 159 1.52 3.43 -8.86
C VAL A 159 0.04 3.04 -8.92
N TYR A 160 -0.58 3.11 -10.09
CA TYR A 160 -1.98 2.71 -10.28
C TYR A 160 -2.19 1.89 -11.56
N ASN A 161 -3.26 1.11 -11.61
CA ASN A 161 -3.66 0.32 -12.77
C ASN A 161 -5.16 0.51 -13.03
N ASN A 162 -5.54 0.88 -14.26
CA ASN A 162 -6.94 1.10 -14.63
C ASN A 162 -7.81 -0.17 -14.58
N SER A 163 -7.19 -1.36 -14.54
CA SER A 163 -7.87 -2.65 -14.36
C SER A 163 -8.08 -3.04 -12.89
N GLY A 164 -7.65 -2.20 -11.94
CA GLY A 164 -7.99 -2.33 -10.52
C GLY A 164 -7.12 -3.27 -9.69
N GLN A 165 -6.20 -4.03 -10.28
CA GLN A 165 -5.33 -4.95 -9.55
C GLN A 165 -3.85 -4.55 -9.63
N ILE A 166 -3.22 -4.39 -8.46
CA ILE A 166 -1.77 -4.27 -8.29
C ILE A 166 -1.31 -5.49 -7.49
N THR A 167 -0.59 -6.41 -8.14
CA THR A 167 0.01 -7.58 -7.47
C THR A 167 1.43 -7.24 -7.05
N ALA A 168 1.67 -7.14 -5.74
CA ALA A 168 2.99 -6.88 -5.16
C ALA A 168 3.27 -7.88 -4.02
N ALA A 169 4.47 -8.45 -3.99
CA ALA A 169 4.83 -9.46 -2.99
C ALA A 169 5.06 -8.88 -1.58
N HIS A 170 5.35 -7.58 -1.47
CA HIS A 170 5.56 -6.88 -0.20
C HIS A 170 5.22 -5.39 -0.33
N LEU A 171 4.30 -4.90 0.49
CA LEU A 171 3.95 -3.48 0.64
C LEU A 171 4.17 -3.08 2.11
N SER A 172 5.43 -2.89 2.53
CA SER A 172 5.75 -2.49 3.90
C SER A 172 5.96 -0.97 3.99
N GLY A 173 5.36 -0.33 5.00
CA GLY A 173 5.51 1.11 5.23
C GLY A 173 4.80 1.98 4.18
N THR A 174 3.73 1.46 3.58
CA THR A 174 2.90 2.16 2.59
C THR A 174 1.47 2.24 3.11
N ASP A 175 0.86 3.43 3.02
CA ASP A 175 -0.57 3.58 3.27
C ASP A 175 -1.37 3.01 2.10
N ILE A 176 -2.16 1.97 2.35
CA ILE A 176 -3.03 1.36 1.33
C ILE A 176 -4.41 2.03 1.42
N ASN A 177 -4.61 3.08 0.62
CA ASN A 177 -5.88 3.80 0.55
C ASN A 177 -6.82 3.13 -0.47
N VAL A 178 -7.84 2.42 0.00
CA VAL A 178 -8.80 1.69 -0.84
C VAL A 178 -10.12 2.46 -0.92
N SER A 179 -10.45 2.98 -2.11
CA SER A 179 -11.70 3.70 -2.38
C SER A 179 -12.93 2.81 -2.58
N GLY A 180 -12.71 1.49 -2.64
CA GLY A 180 -13.75 0.46 -2.77
C GLY A 180 -13.60 -0.61 -1.69
N THR A 181 -13.59 -1.88 -2.10
CA THR A 181 -13.45 -3.01 -1.18
C THR A 181 -12.00 -3.46 -1.04
N LEU A 182 -11.55 -3.68 0.20
CA LEU A 182 -10.29 -4.36 0.50
C LEU A 182 -10.59 -5.83 0.86
N ASP A 183 -10.40 -6.74 -0.09
CA ASP A 183 -10.51 -8.17 0.16
C ASP A 183 -9.14 -8.73 0.59
N MET A 184 -9.05 -9.18 1.85
CA MET A 184 -7.85 -9.82 2.40
C MET A 184 -8.07 -11.33 2.50
N VAL A 185 -7.42 -12.09 1.60
CA VAL A 185 -7.43 -13.56 1.63
C VAL A 185 -6.04 -14.03 2.04
N THR A 186 -5.97 -14.82 3.11
CA THR A 186 -4.71 -15.38 3.62
C THR A 186 -4.94 -16.84 3.99
N ASP A 187 -3.97 -17.68 3.66
CA ASP A 187 -3.96 -19.10 4.05
C ASP A 187 -3.51 -19.29 5.51
N THR A 188 -3.14 -18.20 6.20
CA THR A 188 -2.67 -18.17 7.59
C THR A 188 -3.28 -17.01 8.41
N TYR A 189 -3.06 -16.98 9.72
CA TYR A 189 -3.53 -15.89 10.60
C TYR A 189 -2.87 -14.55 10.31
N ILE A 190 -3.67 -13.47 10.32
CA ILE A 190 -3.19 -12.09 10.36
C ILE A 190 -2.82 -11.77 11.81
N ASN A 191 -1.53 -11.81 12.15
CA ASN A 191 -1.04 -11.51 13.51
C ASN A 191 -0.33 -10.16 13.57
N GLY A 192 -0.55 -9.39 14.64
CA GLY A 192 0.16 -8.13 14.89
C GLY A 192 -0.33 -6.94 14.04
N CYS A 193 -1.48 -7.06 13.38
CA CYS A 193 -2.11 -5.96 12.64
C CYS A 193 -3.23 -5.33 13.49
N SER A 194 -3.26 -4.01 13.58
CA SER A 194 -4.38 -3.26 14.18
C SER A 194 -5.30 -2.70 13.10
N ILE A 195 -6.60 -2.92 13.23
CA ILE A 195 -7.62 -2.25 12.41
C ILE A 195 -8.19 -1.11 13.26
N ASP A 196 -7.80 0.12 12.95
CA ASP A 196 -8.33 1.32 13.61
C ASP A 196 -9.58 1.83 12.87
N MET A 197 -10.74 1.76 13.54
CA MET A 197 -12.03 2.25 13.03
C MET A 197 -12.49 3.55 13.70
N SER A 198 -11.60 4.27 14.38
CA SER A 198 -11.92 5.44 15.24
C SER A 198 -12.76 6.54 14.58
N ASN A 199 -12.79 6.61 13.24
CA ASN A 199 -13.58 7.58 12.48
C ASN A 199 -14.42 6.96 11.35
N CYS A 200 -14.71 5.66 11.40
CA CYS A 200 -15.50 4.97 10.38
C CYS A 200 -16.97 4.77 10.81
N SER A 201 -17.93 5.21 9.99
CA SER A 201 -19.34 4.83 10.14
C SER A 201 -19.60 3.50 9.45
N VAL A 202 -19.62 2.40 10.22
CA VAL A 202 -19.93 1.06 9.68
C VAL A 202 -21.44 0.90 9.57
N GLN A 203 -22.01 1.27 8.42
CA GLN A 203 -23.42 1.08 8.10
C GLN A 203 -23.61 -0.27 7.39
N THR A 204 -24.31 -1.19 8.05
CA THR A 204 -24.56 -2.54 7.52
C THR A 204 -25.95 -2.57 6.90
N SER A 205 -26.06 -3.01 5.63
CA SER A 205 -27.34 -2.99 4.91
C SER A 205 -28.05 -4.34 4.95
N ARG A 206 -27.30 -5.46 4.97
CA ARG A 206 -27.81 -6.83 5.15
C ARG A 206 -26.70 -7.73 5.72
N SER A 207 -26.80 -8.09 7.00
CA SER A 207 -26.02 -9.15 7.66
C SER A 207 -24.50 -9.05 7.54
N THR A 208 -23.89 -8.08 8.24
CA THR A 208 -22.45 -8.09 8.48
C THR A 208 -22.14 -8.94 9.71
N TYR A 209 -21.44 -10.06 9.52
CA TYR A 209 -20.97 -10.92 10.59
C TYR A 209 -19.51 -10.56 10.94
N LEU A 210 -19.31 -9.84 12.04
CA LEU A 210 -17.98 -9.50 12.56
C LEU A 210 -17.43 -10.64 13.44
N GLY A 211 -17.45 -11.88 12.96
CA GLY A 211 -16.79 -13.03 13.61
C GLY A 211 -17.08 -13.21 15.11
N TRP A 212 -16.16 -13.89 15.80
CA TRP A 212 -16.04 -13.88 17.25
C TRP A 212 -14.93 -12.89 17.63
N PHE A 213 -15.24 -11.91 18.45
CA PHE A 213 -14.25 -11.01 19.04
C PHE A 213 -13.97 -11.46 20.48
N TYR A 214 -12.74 -11.89 20.73
CA TYR A 214 -12.23 -12.06 22.08
C TYR A 214 -11.59 -10.74 22.48
N SER A 215 -12.21 -10.03 23.41
CA SER A 215 -11.64 -8.82 24.00
C SER A 215 -11.64 -8.98 25.51
N ASP A 216 -10.48 -8.75 26.11
CA ASP A 216 -10.35 -8.74 27.57
C ASP A 216 -11.05 -7.51 28.16
N ASP A 217 -11.12 -6.41 27.41
CA ASP A 217 -11.82 -5.17 27.77
C ASP A 217 -12.65 -4.64 26.59
N VAL A 218 -13.92 -4.29 26.84
CA VAL A 218 -14.76 -3.54 25.88
C VAL A 218 -15.14 -2.23 26.55
N GLU A 219 -14.42 -1.16 26.21
CA GLU A 219 -14.73 0.19 26.70
C GLU A 219 -15.64 0.91 25.70
N VAL A 220 -16.88 1.19 26.12
CA VAL A 220 -17.85 1.93 25.29
C VAL A 220 -17.94 3.36 25.78
N GLN A 221 -17.40 4.30 25.00
CA GLN A 221 -17.49 5.74 25.27
C GLN A 221 -18.86 6.33 24.90
N GLY A 222 -19.94 5.68 25.32
CA GLY A 222 -21.33 6.05 25.00
C GLY A 222 -22.37 5.32 25.86
N ASN A 223 -23.66 5.63 25.66
CA ASN A 223 -24.73 5.28 26.60
C ASN A 223 -25.32 3.86 26.48
N TYR A 224 -24.98 3.07 25.45
CA TYR A 224 -25.60 1.76 25.23
C TYR A 224 -24.66 0.73 24.61
N VAL A 225 -24.74 -0.50 25.12
CA VAL A 225 -24.24 -1.71 24.45
C VAL A 225 -25.46 -2.55 24.10
N TYR A 226 -25.80 -2.65 22.81
CA TYR A 226 -26.92 -3.46 22.35
C TYR A 226 -26.45 -4.89 22.05
N CYS A 227 -26.45 -5.73 23.08
CA CYS A 227 -26.03 -7.14 22.99
C CYS A 227 -27.26 -8.05 22.88
N ASN A 228 -27.64 -8.46 21.67
CA ASN A 228 -28.72 -9.44 21.48
C ASN A 228 -28.23 -10.91 21.66
N CYS A 229 -26.91 -11.14 21.74
CA CYS A 229 -26.34 -12.49 21.69
C CYS A 229 -25.01 -12.63 22.48
N ALA A 230 -24.87 -12.01 23.65
CA ALA A 230 -23.61 -12.12 24.41
C ALA A 230 -23.63 -13.34 25.35
N ASN A 231 -22.66 -14.24 25.20
CA ASN A 231 -22.33 -15.24 26.22
C ASN A 231 -21.26 -14.62 27.13
N ILE A 232 -21.67 -14.13 28.30
CA ILE A 232 -20.80 -13.39 29.22
C ILE A 232 -20.27 -14.38 30.26
N VAL A 233 -18.96 -14.58 30.28
CA VAL A 233 -18.30 -15.70 30.98
C VAL A 233 -17.96 -15.39 32.44
N SER A 234 -18.15 -14.14 32.90
CA SER A 234 -17.74 -13.70 34.25
C SER A 234 -18.82 -12.91 34.99
N SER A 235 -19.13 -11.68 34.57
CA SER A 235 -20.13 -10.85 35.25
C SER A 235 -20.69 -9.77 34.33
N ILE A 236 -21.94 -9.37 34.60
CA ILE A 236 -22.54 -8.17 34.03
C ILE A 236 -22.74 -7.20 35.21
N ASN A 237 -22.05 -6.06 35.19
CA ASN A 237 -22.33 -4.97 36.12
C ASN A 237 -23.22 -3.95 35.41
N VAL A 238 -24.53 -3.99 35.68
CA VAL A 238 -25.47 -2.98 35.20
C VAL A 238 -25.80 -2.06 36.35
N THR A 239 -25.33 -0.82 36.28
CA THR A 239 -25.53 0.19 37.33
C THR A 239 -26.94 0.78 37.33
N LYS A 240 -27.72 0.55 36.27
CA LYS A 240 -29.11 1.01 36.14
C LYS A 240 -30.04 -0.12 35.71
N ARG A 241 -30.64 -0.04 34.51
CA ARG A 241 -31.69 -0.96 34.08
C ARG A 241 -31.19 -1.99 33.08
N ILE A 242 -31.54 -3.25 33.29
CA ILE A 242 -31.50 -4.31 32.26
C ILE A 242 -32.90 -4.37 31.63
N TYR A 243 -33.00 -4.19 30.31
CA TYR A 243 -34.25 -4.35 29.56
C TYR A 243 -34.14 -5.54 28.63
N CYS A 244 -34.91 -6.59 28.91
CA CYS A 244 -34.88 -7.87 28.21
C CYS A 244 -36.29 -8.45 28.14
N TYR A 245 -36.60 -9.16 27.05
CA TYR A 245 -37.88 -9.84 26.89
C TYR A 245 -38.02 -11.04 27.85
N ASP A 246 -36.90 -11.71 28.13
CA ASP A 246 -36.81 -12.80 29.09
C ASP A 246 -35.38 -12.85 29.66
N VAL A 247 -35.23 -13.35 30.89
CA VAL A 247 -33.94 -13.62 31.54
C VAL A 247 -33.90 -15.11 31.87
N TRP A 248 -33.15 -15.89 31.11
CA TRP A 248 -32.98 -17.31 31.39
C TRP A 248 -31.67 -17.55 32.14
N SER A 249 -31.75 -17.94 33.41
CA SER A 249 -30.60 -18.40 34.19
C SER A 249 -30.93 -19.72 34.87
N ILE A 250 -29.99 -20.69 34.82
CA ILE A 250 -30.10 -21.92 35.62
C ILE A 250 -29.92 -21.64 37.13
N ASP A 251 -29.31 -20.49 37.44
CA ASP A 251 -28.97 -20.04 38.79
C ASP A 251 -29.69 -18.71 39.12
N GLU A 252 -30.86 -18.45 38.52
CA GLU A 252 -31.67 -17.27 38.82
C GLU A 252 -31.97 -17.18 40.33
N GLY A 253 -31.76 -16.00 40.93
CA GLY A 253 -31.99 -15.78 42.36
C GLY A 253 -30.93 -16.39 43.30
N ILE A 254 -29.81 -16.91 42.78
CA ILE A 254 -28.70 -17.39 43.62
C ILE A 254 -27.73 -16.24 43.93
N ALA A 255 -27.77 -15.76 45.18
CA ALA A 255 -26.78 -14.82 45.71
C ALA A 255 -25.65 -15.57 46.47
N TRP A 256 -24.42 -15.04 46.39
CA TRP A 256 -23.30 -15.56 47.19
C TRP A 256 -23.58 -15.36 48.69
N SER A 257 -23.73 -16.48 49.42
CA SER A 257 -24.09 -16.46 50.86
C SER A 257 -23.05 -17.15 51.77
N ASP A 258 -21.88 -17.50 51.23
CA ASP A 258 -20.80 -18.16 51.98
C ASP A 258 -20.31 -17.30 53.16
N ARG A 259 -20.13 -17.92 54.33
CA ARG A 259 -19.69 -17.24 55.56
C ARG A 259 -18.36 -16.48 55.36
N ARG A 260 -17.47 -16.95 54.49
CA ARG A 260 -16.17 -16.32 54.21
C ARG A 260 -16.30 -14.98 53.48
N LEU A 261 -17.44 -14.73 52.85
CA LEU A 261 -17.74 -13.50 52.11
C LEU A 261 -18.50 -12.47 52.98
N LYS A 262 -18.76 -12.78 54.25
CA LYS A 262 -19.55 -11.95 55.17
C LYS A 262 -18.70 -11.52 56.38
N LYS A 263 -18.97 -10.32 56.88
CA LYS A 263 -18.42 -9.76 58.12
C LYS A 263 -19.56 -9.25 58.99
N ASP A 264 -19.31 -9.08 60.30
CA ASP A 264 -20.24 -8.46 61.24
C ASP A 264 -21.65 -9.10 61.23
N ILE A 265 -21.68 -10.44 61.31
CA ILE A 265 -22.94 -11.22 61.24
C ILE A 265 -23.68 -11.12 62.58
N GLU A 266 -24.76 -10.33 62.59
CA GLU A 266 -25.65 -10.14 63.73
C GLU A 266 -26.99 -10.87 63.54
N ARG A 267 -27.70 -11.15 64.64
CA ARG A 267 -29.04 -11.74 64.59
C ARG A 267 -30.06 -10.63 64.33
N ILE A 268 -30.98 -10.88 63.39
CA ILE A 268 -32.17 -10.04 63.21
C ILE A 268 -33.06 -10.16 64.44
N ASP A 269 -33.38 -9.04 65.09
CA ASP A 269 -34.32 -9.02 66.20
C ASP A 269 -35.73 -9.36 65.72
N GLU A 270 -36.25 -10.50 66.20
CA GLU A 270 -37.52 -11.07 65.72
C GLU A 270 -38.71 -10.17 66.03
N GLY A 271 -38.71 -9.51 67.20
CA GLY A 271 -39.77 -8.60 67.64
C GLY A 271 -39.81 -7.33 66.79
N SER A 272 -38.65 -6.73 66.53
CA SER A 272 -38.53 -5.56 65.65
C SER A 272 -38.90 -5.89 64.22
N ALA A 273 -38.53 -7.08 63.72
CA ALA A 273 -38.92 -7.57 62.40
C ALA A 273 -40.45 -7.70 62.28
N LEU A 274 -41.11 -8.33 63.24
CA LEU A 274 -42.57 -8.47 63.26
C LEU A 274 -43.27 -7.09 63.36
N ALA A 275 -42.81 -6.24 64.28
CA ALA A 275 -43.36 -4.90 64.46
C ALA A 275 -43.20 -4.00 63.22
N PHE A 276 -42.11 -4.18 62.46
CA PHE A 276 -41.91 -3.51 61.18
C PHE A 276 -42.88 -4.04 60.12
N LEU A 277 -42.94 -5.36 59.90
CA LEU A 277 -43.77 -5.95 58.85
C LEU A 277 -45.26 -5.66 59.03
N ILE A 278 -45.77 -5.62 60.27
CA ILE A 278 -47.18 -5.29 60.56
C ILE A 278 -47.54 -3.86 60.13
N LYS A 279 -46.57 -2.93 60.14
CA LYS A 279 -46.79 -1.55 59.70
C LYS A 279 -46.79 -1.40 58.18
N LEU A 280 -46.24 -2.37 57.45
CA LEU A 280 -46.19 -2.32 55.99
C LEU A 280 -47.60 -2.51 55.42
N ARG A 281 -47.89 -1.78 54.35
CA ARG A 281 -49.16 -1.87 53.61
C ARG A 281 -48.91 -2.48 52.23
N PRO A 282 -49.16 -3.79 52.04
CA PRO A 282 -49.15 -4.38 50.71
C PRO A 282 -50.22 -3.75 49.83
N VAL A 283 -49.87 -3.43 48.58
CA VAL A 283 -50.76 -2.82 47.60
C VAL A 283 -50.65 -3.52 46.25
N SER A 284 -51.70 -3.39 45.44
CA SER A 284 -51.66 -3.68 44.01
C SER A 284 -51.70 -2.37 43.23
N TYR A 285 -50.88 -2.26 42.17
CA TYR A 285 -50.72 -1.02 41.41
C TYR A 285 -50.34 -1.29 39.96
N GLU A 286 -50.54 -0.28 39.10
CA GLU A 286 -50.05 -0.26 37.72
C GLU A 286 -49.03 0.87 37.56
N LEU A 287 -48.00 0.66 36.75
CA LEU A 287 -47.01 1.70 36.45
C LEU A 287 -47.62 2.74 35.50
N LYS A 288 -47.41 4.04 35.81
CA LYS A 288 -47.92 5.15 34.99
C LYS A 288 -47.31 5.21 33.59
N GLU A 289 -46.04 4.85 33.46
CA GLU A 289 -45.28 4.80 32.21
C GLU A 289 -44.65 3.42 32.07
N HIS A 290 -44.59 2.88 30.84
CA HIS A 290 -44.11 1.52 30.54
C HIS A 290 -44.86 0.36 31.21
N GLY A 291 -46.05 0.61 31.75
CA GLY A 291 -46.97 -0.45 32.14
C GLY A 291 -47.53 -1.16 30.91
N ASP A 292 -47.55 -2.48 30.93
CA ASP A 292 -48.25 -3.37 29.98
C ASP A 292 -49.76 -3.48 30.28
N GLY A 293 -50.25 -2.70 31.25
CA GLY A 293 -51.62 -2.79 31.78
C GLY A 293 -51.81 -3.96 32.74
N VAL A 294 -50.72 -4.60 33.21
CA VAL A 294 -50.79 -5.69 34.18
C VAL A 294 -50.68 -5.14 35.60
N PRO A 295 -51.56 -5.55 36.52
CA PRO A 295 -51.44 -5.22 37.94
C PRO A 295 -50.20 -5.88 38.56
N HIS A 296 -49.36 -5.06 39.20
CA HIS A 296 -48.24 -5.50 40.03
C HIS A 296 -48.65 -5.53 41.50
N ASN A 297 -47.93 -6.30 42.31
CA ASN A 297 -48.07 -6.31 43.77
C ASN A 297 -46.77 -5.84 44.41
N GLY A 298 -46.87 -5.07 45.49
CA GLY A 298 -45.70 -4.60 46.20
C GLY A 298 -46.02 -3.63 47.33
N LEU A 299 -45.08 -2.73 47.58
CA LEU A 299 -45.12 -1.72 48.64
C LEU A 299 -44.88 -0.33 48.03
N ILE A 300 -45.36 0.71 48.70
CA ILE A 300 -45.06 2.09 48.35
C ILE A 300 -43.84 2.53 49.17
N ALA A 301 -42.74 2.87 48.52
CA ALA A 301 -41.45 3.14 49.18
C ALA A 301 -41.54 4.28 50.21
N GLN A 302 -42.33 5.32 49.92
CA GLN A 302 -42.57 6.43 50.85
C GLN A 302 -43.30 5.97 52.13
N GLU A 303 -44.27 5.06 52.02
CA GLU A 303 -44.98 4.51 53.19
C GLU A 303 -44.05 3.64 54.03
N VAL A 304 -43.12 2.92 53.40
CA VAL A 304 -42.09 2.15 54.11
C VAL A 304 -41.18 3.09 54.92
N LEU A 305 -40.74 4.21 54.34
CA LEU A 305 -39.92 5.21 55.06
C LEU A 305 -40.64 5.79 56.29
N GLU A 306 -41.96 6.03 56.21
CA GLU A 306 -42.76 6.52 57.34
C GLU A 306 -42.79 5.55 58.52
N THR A 307 -42.56 4.25 58.28
CA THR A 307 -42.44 3.26 59.37
C THR A 307 -41.11 3.33 60.13
N GLY A 308 -40.15 4.10 59.61
CA GLY A 308 -38.79 4.28 60.13
C GLY A 308 -37.72 3.46 59.40
N ASP A 309 -38.11 2.53 58.52
CA ASP A 309 -37.21 1.65 57.74
C ASP A 309 -35.98 1.11 58.52
N PRO A 310 -36.19 0.39 59.64
CA PRO A 310 -35.10 -0.10 60.49
C PRO A 310 -34.21 -1.15 59.82
N PHE A 311 -34.61 -1.68 58.66
CA PHE A 311 -33.85 -2.68 57.88
C PHE A 311 -33.24 -2.10 56.60
N HIS A 312 -33.36 -0.78 56.38
CA HIS A 312 -32.76 -0.06 55.25
C HIS A 312 -33.12 -0.68 53.88
N ILE A 313 -34.39 -1.04 53.69
CA ILE A 313 -34.86 -1.65 52.44
C ILE A 313 -35.23 -0.62 51.38
N VAL A 314 -35.36 0.66 51.76
CA VAL A 314 -35.62 1.75 50.83
C VAL A 314 -34.31 2.35 50.36
N THR A 315 -34.20 2.55 49.04
CA THR A 315 -33.10 3.26 48.41
C THR A 315 -33.62 4.48 47.65
N GLU A 316 -32.77 5.48 47.43
CA GLU A 316 -33.08 6.68 46.64
C GLU A 316 -32.07 6.81 45.51
N GLU A 317 -32.56 6.91 44.28
CA GLU A 317 -31.73 7.17 43.10
C GLU A 317 -32.47 8.14 42.16
N ASP A 318 -31.76 9.16 41.66
CA ASP A 318 -32.28 10.14 40.70
C ASP A 318 -33.61 10.81 41.12
N GLY A 319 -33.82 10.99 42.44
CA GLY A 319 -35.03 11.60 43.01
C GLY A 319 -36.24 10.66 43.10
N TYR A 320 -36.06 9.36 42.84
CA TYR A 320 -37.08 8.32 43.02
C TYR A 320 -36.67 7.34 44.10
N TYR A 321 -37.65 6.87 44.88
CA TYR A 321 -37.45 5.82 45.87
C TYR A 321 -37.70 4.43 45.29
N GLY A 322 -36.82 3.48 45.59
CA GLY A 322 -36.93 2.06 45.25
C GLY A 322 -36.94 1.17 46.51
N ILE A 323 -37.35 -0.08 46.35
CA ILE A 323 -37.38 -1.08 47.44
C ILE A 323 -36.53 -2.29 47.05
N HIS A 324 -35.62 -2.67 47.95
CA HIS A 324 -34.87 -3.93 47.86
C HIS A 324 -35.74 -5.09 48.35
N TYR A 325 -36.59 -5.64 47.47
CA TYR A 325 -37.52 -6.71 47.84
C TYR A 325 -36.81 -7.97 48.36
N GLU A 326 -35.65 -8.35 47.83
CA GLU A 326 -34.87 -9.50 48.29
C GLU A 326 -34.40 -9.37 49.76
N ALA A 327 -34.24 -8.15 50.27
CA ALA A 327 -33.88 -7.93 51.66
C ALA A 327 -35.01 -8.34 52.63
N LEU A 328 -36.27 -8.39 52.15
CA LEU A 328 -37.42 -8.76 52.97
C LEU A 328 -37.43 -10.25 53.32
N ASP A 329 -36.84 -11.13 52.52
CA ASP A 329 -36.93 -12.59 52.73
C ASP A 329 -36.43 -13.00 54.13
N ALA A 330 -35.28 -12.45 54.55
CA ALA A 330 -34.71 -12.71 55.86
C ALA A 330 -35.52 -12.05 56.99
N VAL A 331 -36.08 -10.86 56.76
CA VAL A 331 -36.90 -10.13 57.73
C VAL A 331 -38.23 -10.86 57.97
N ILE A 332 -38.88 -11.33 56.91
CA ILE A 332 -40.09 -12.15 56.95
C ILE A 332 -39.81 -13.45 57.71
N ALA A 333 -38.71 -14.12 57.43
CA ALA A 333 -38.32 -15.33 58.16
C ALA A 333 -38.13 -15.08 59.67
N ALA A 334 -37.58 -13.92 60.06
CA ALA A 334 -37.43 -13.54 61.46
C ALA A 334 -38.79 -13.22 62.14
N ALA A 335 -39.65 -12.48 61.46
CA ALA A 335 -40.99 -12.15 61.96
C ALA A 335 -41.88 -13.40 62.13
N LEU A 336 -41.80 -14.36 61.21
CA LEU A 336 -42.52 -15.64 61.32
C LEU A 336 -42.06 -16.44 62.55
N LYS A 337 -40.78 -16.37 62.92
CA LYS A 337 -40.27 -16.97 64.16
C LYS A 337 -40.83 -16.29 65.40
N ALA A 338 -40.90 -14.95 65.41
CA ALA A 338 -41.56 -14.21 66.50
C ALA A 338 -43.02 -14.63 66.64
N GLN A 339 -43.78 -14.61 65.54
CA GLN A 339 -45.20 -14.98 65.55
C GLN A 339 -45.41 -16.42 66.05
N LYS A 340 -44.56 -17.36 65.64
CA LYS A 340 -44.63 -18.74 66.13
C LYS A 340 -44.40 -18.82 67.65
N ARG A 341 -43.44 -18.08 68.20
CA ARG A 341 -43.19 -18.06 69.65
C ARG A 341 -44.36 -17.49 70.43
N GLU A 342 -44.95 -16.39 69.95
CA GLU A 342 -46.15 -15.81 70.57
C GLU A 342 -47.33 -16.81 70.56
N LEU A 343 -47.52 -17.56 69.47
CA LEU A 343 -48.55 -18.59 69.39
C LEU A 343 -48.28 -19.80 70.30
N GLU A 344 -47.01 -20.18 70.49
CA GLU A 344 -46.62 -21.23 71.43
C GLU A 344 -46.85 -20.79 72.88
N GLU A 345 -46.61 -19.53 73.21
CA GLU A 345 -46.86 -18.94 74.54
C GLU A 345 -48.36 -18.80 74.85
N LEU A 346 -49.23 -18.64 73.83
CA LEU A 346 -50.68 -18.59 73.97
C LEU A 346 -51.36 -19.97 74.10
N ASN A 347 -50.67 -21.05 73.74
CA ASN A 347 -51.17 -22.44 73.77
C ASN A 347 -50.69 -23.25 74.99
N VAL A 348 -50.28 -22.56 76.07
CA VAL A 348 -49.94 -23.15 77.39
C VAL A 348 -51.08 -22.95 78.39
#